data_AF-A0A9D3YSQ4-F1
#
_entry.id   AF-A0A9D3YSQ4-F1
#
_cell.length_a   1.000
_cell.length_b   1.000
_cell.length_c   1.000
_cell.angle_alpha   90.00
_cell.angle_beta   90.00
_cell.angle_gamma   90.00
#
_symmetry.space_group_name_H-M   'P 1'
#
loop_
_entity.id
_entity.type
_entity.pdbx_description
1 polymer ?
#
loop_
_entity_poly.entity_id
_entity_poly.type
_entity_poly.pdbx_seq_one_letter_code
_entity_poly.pdbx_strand_id
1 'polypeptide(L)' 'MDPKLIEPTGVHVTPAGQVLVCGARSHTILQVDNKGCRQLATLGTERDGIKYPYSVYYNTDTIIVGQWDNNNVLVFKVK' A
#
# COMPACT_ATOMS: atom_id res chain seq x y z
N MET A 1 -14.93 -1.90 9.28
CA MET A 1 -14.06 -2.45 8.22
C MET A 1 -14.06 -1.43 7.10
N ASP A 2 -12.89 -0.96 6.67
CA ASP A 2 -12.78 0.04 5.60
C ASP A 2 -13.12 -0.62 4.25
N PRO A 3 -14.17 -0.18 3.52
CA PRO A 3 -14.57 -0.79 2.26
C PRO A 3 -13.50 -0.74 1.16
N LYS A 4 -12.37 -0.04 1.37
CA LYS A 4 -11.27 0.11 0.42
C LYS A 4 -10.13 -0.90 0.57
N LEU A 5 -10.15 -1.75 1.60
CA LEU A 5 -9.12 -2.78 1.81
C LEU A 5 -9.71 -4.16 1.55
N ILE A 6 -9.40 -4.74 0.40
CA ILE A 6 -9.87 -6.08 0.02
C ILE A 6 -8.67 -6.99 -0.20
N GLU A 7 -8.67 -8.14 0.47
CA GLU A 7 -7.57 -9.12 0.49
C GLU A 7 -6.23 -8.46 0.89
N PRO A 8 -6.05 -8.10 2.18
CA PRO A 8 -4.81 -7.50 2.64
C PRO A 8 -3.65 -8.48 2.51
N THR A 9 -2.51 -8.00 2.00
CA THR A 9 -1.30 -8.83 1.78
C THR A 9 -0.10 -8.24 2.51
N GLY A 10 0.73 -7.46 1.82
CA GLY A 10 1.93 -6.85 2.37
C GLY A 10 1.63 -5.73 3.35
N VAL A 11 2.45 -5.63 4.39
CA VAL A 11 2.42 -4.54 5.37
C VAL A 11 3.82 -3.98 5.62
N HIS A 12 3.90 -2.69 5.96
CA HIS A 12 5.14 -2.03 6.36
C HIS A 12 4.87 -0.92 7.38
N VAL A 13 5.76 -0.72 8.35
CA VAL A 13 5.64 0.36 9.34
C VAL A 13 6.55 1.52 8.93
N THR A 14 5.99 2.72 8.77
CA THR A 14 6.77 3.92 8.44
C THR A 14 7.62 4.37 9.64
N PRO A 15 8.66 5.19 9.45
CA PRO A 15 9.44 5.77 10.56
C PRO A 15 8.59 6.58 11.56
N ALA A 16 7.43 7.10 11.13
CA ALA A 16 6.48 7.81 11.98
C ALA A 16 5.51 6.87 12.74
N GLY A 17 5.65 5.55 12.58
CA GLY A 17 4.84 4.53 13.25
C GLY A 17 3.48 4.25 12.59
N GLN A 18 3.20 4.81 11.42
CA GLN A 18 1.97 4.49 10.67
C GLN A 18 2.16 3.18 9.90
N VAL A 19 1.07 2.49 9.58
CA VAL A 19 1.14 1.22 8.85
C VAL A 19 0.72 1.45 7.40
N LEU A 20 1.49 0.92 6.47
CA LEU A 20 1.13 0.75 5.08
C LEU A 20 0.60 -0.65 4.87
N VAL A 21 -0.47 -0.79 4.09
CA VAL A 21 -1.06 -2.08 3.75
C VAL A 21 -1.45 -2.13 2.28
N CYS A 22 -1.10 -3.23 1.63
CA CYS A 22 -1.56 -3.57 0.29
C CYS A 22 -2.98 -4.14 0.36
N GLY A 23 -3.90 -3.60 -0.43
CA GLY A 23 -5.15 -4.27 -0.76
C GLY A 23 -5.05 -4.92 -2.13
N ALA A 24 -4.87 -6.24 -2.17
CA ALA A 24 -4.57 -6.95 -3.41
C ALA A 24 -5.71 -6.83 -4.42
N ARG A 25 -6.95 -7.06 -3.97
CA ARG A 25 -8.15 -6.98 -4.83
C ARG A 25 -8.70 -5.58 -5.01
N SER A 26 -8.40 -4.69 -4.09
CA SER A 26 -8.76 -3.27 -4.23
C SER A 26 -7.73 -2.48 -5.03
N HIS A 27 -6.61 -3.09 -5.44
CA HIS A 27 -5.53 -2.43 -6.18
C HIS A 27 -5.04 -1.16 -5.48
N THR A 28 -4.92 -1.22 -4.16
CA THR A 28 -4.62 -0.04 -3.32
C THR A 28 -3.40 -0.25 -2.43
N ILE A 29 -2.69 0.84 -2.15
CA ILE A 29 -1.80 0.97 -1.01
C ILE A 29 -2.43 1.98 -0.05
N LEU A 30 -2.80 1.53 1.14
CA LEU A 30 -3.42 2.37 2.16
C LEU A 30 -2.42 2.67 3.27
N GLN A 31 -2.49 3.88 3.80
CA GLN A 31 -1.87 4.24 5.06
C GLN A 31 -2.93 4.23 6.14
N VAL A 32 -2.66 3.52 7.22
CA VAL A 32 -3.54 3.41 8.39
C VAL A 32 -2.76 3.82 9.65
N ASP A 33 -3.51 4.11 10.72
CA ASP A 33 -2.91 4.43 12.02
C ASP A 33 -2.06 3.27 12.57
N ASN A 34 -1.29 3.55 13.62
CA ASN A 34 -0.42 2.56 14.27
C ASN A 34 -1.18 1.38 14.93
N LYS A 35 -2.52 1.44 14.95
CA LYS A 35 -3.39 0.36 15.46
C LYS A 35 -4.10 -0.38 14.33
N GLY A 36 -3.91 0.01 13.07
CA GLY A 36 -4.64 -0.53 11.92
C GLY A 36 -6.15 -0.26 11.94
N CYS A 37 -6.62 0.65 12.79
CA CYS A 37 -8.04 0.85 13.05
C CYS A 37 -8.66 1.93 12.15
N ARG A 38 -7.86 2.90 11.72
CA ARG A 38 -8.32 4.04 10.92
C ARG A 38 -7.45 4.23 9.68
N GLN A 39 -8.08 4.32 8.52
CA GLN A 39 -7.39 4.81 7.32
C GLN A 39 -7.03 6.29 7.48
N LEU A 40 -5.77 6.60 7.23
CA LEU A 40 -5.23 7.96 7.22
C LEU A 40 -5.17 8.51 5.80
N ALA A 41 -4.73 7.71 4.84
CA ALA A 41 -4.60 8.12 3.44
C ALA A 41 -4.66 6.93 2.47
N THR A 42 -4.95 7.22 1.21
CA THR A 42 -4.72 6.30 0.09
C THR A 42 -3.49 6.78 -0.65
N LEU A 43 -2.41 6.00 -0.65
CA LEU A 43 -1.12 6.41 -1.20
C LEU A 43 -0.91 5.98 -2.64
N GLY A 44 -1.62 4.93 -3.09
CA GLY A 44 -1.58 4.46 -4.46
C GLY A 44 -2.84 3.68 -4.81
N THR A 45 -3.22 3.76 -6.08
CA THR A 45 -4.39 3.10 -6.66
C THR A 45 -4.03 2.46 -7.99
N GLU A 46 -4.99 1.73 -8.59
CA GLU A 46 -4.84 1.21 -9.96
C GLU A 46 -4.46 2.28 -10.99
N ARG A 47 -4.94 3.53 -10.81
CA ARG A 47 -4.61 4.66 -11.69
C ARG A 47 -3.13 5.04 -11.65
N ASP A 48 -2.45 4.70 -10.55
CA ASP A 48 -1.01 4.91 -10.37
C ASP A 48 -0.19 3.70 -10.83
N GLY A 49 -0.84 2.69 -11.43
CA GLY A 49 -0.21 1.46 -11.91
C GLY A 49 -0.18 0.32 -10.90
N ILE A 50 -0.90 0.44 -9.77
CA ILE A 50 -0.98 -0.62 -8.76
C ILE A 50 -1.84 -1.78 -9.27
N LYS A 51 -1.26 -2.99 -9.36
CA LYS A 51 -1.95 -4.19 -9.82
C LYS A 51 -1.64 -5.39 -8.95
N TYR A 52 -2.64 -5.90 -8.23
CA TYR A 52 -2.49 -7.04 -7.31
C TYR A 52 -1.23 -6.92 -6.42
N PRO A 53 -1.12 -5.84 -5.62
CA PRO A 53 0.04 -5.62 -4.77
C PRO A 53 0.15 -6.73 -3.72
N TYR A 54 1.37 -7.25 -3.53
CA TYR A 54 1.63 -8.37 -2.62
C TYR A 54 2.63 -8.02 -1.51
N SER A 55 3.57 -7.11 -1.78
CA SER A 55 4.51 -6.59 -0.80
C SER A 55 4.65 -5.07 -0.94
N VAL A 56 4.94 -4.39 0.17
CA VAL A 56 5.19 -2.95 0.19
C VAL A 56 6.38 -2.63 1.09
N TYR A 57 7.20 -1.69 0.66
CA TYR A 57 8.29 -1.11 1.43
C TYR A 57 8.28 0.41 1.28
N TYR A 58 8.67 1.10 2.34
CA TYR A 58 8.69 2.56 2.39
C TYR A 58 10.06 3.07 2.83
N ASN A 59 10.59 4.02 2.08
CA ASN A 59 11.83 4.71 2.41
C ASN A 59 11.69 6.21 2.17
N THR A 60 11.68 6.99 3.27
CA THR A 60 11.58 8.45 3.33
C THR A 60 10.37 9.05 2.61
N ASP A 61 10.33 9.01 1.28
CA ASP A 61 9.30 9.52 0.38
C ASP A 61 8.95 8.55 -0.76
N THR A 62 9.56 7.36 -0.77
CA THR A 62 9.49 6.40 -1.86
C THR A 62 8.78 5.14 -1.40
N ILE A 63 7.79 4.69 -2.18
CA ILE A 63 7.10 3.41 -2.02
C ILE A 63 7.60 2.45 -3.09
N ILE A 64 7.93 1.24 -2.66
CA ILE A 64 8.30 0.11 -3.51
C ILE A 64 7.25 -0.98 -3.30
N VAL A 65 6.64 -1.45 -4.38
CA VAL A 65 5.55 -2.44 -4.35
C VAL A 65 5.90 -3.63 -5.21
N GLY A 66 5.90 -4.84 -4.63
CA GLY A 66 5.93 -6.07 -5.40
C GLY A 66 4.53 -6.42 -5.89
N GLN A 67 4.38 -6.62 -7.19
CA GLN A 67 3.09 -6.81 -7.85
C GLN A 67 3.02 -8.16 -8.56
N TRP A 68 1.87 -8.84 -8.44
CA TRP A 68 1.71 -10.17 -9.02
C TRP A 68 1.34 -10.13 -10.51
N ASP A 69 0.36 -9.31 -10.89
CA ASP A 69 -0.28 -9.38 -12.22
C ASP A 69 0.63 -8.98 -13.39
N ASN A 70 1.55 -8.04 -13.15
CA ASN A 70 2.55 -7.63 -14.13
C ASN A 70 3.93 -8.27 -13.90
N ASN A 71 4.07 -9.14 -12.89
CA ASN A 71 5.36 -9.69 -12.43
C ASN A 71 6.45 -8.61 -12.29
N ASN A 72 6.09 -7.41 -11.82
CA ASN A 72 6.99 -6.27 -11.75
C ASN A 72 7.06 -5.67 -10.34
N VAL A 73 8.08 -4.86 -10.14
CA VAL A 73 8.21 -3.98 -8.97
C VAL A 73 7.83 -2.57 -9.42
N LEU A 74 6.86 -1.96 -8.76
CA LEU A 74 6.53 -0.56 -8.96
C LEU A 74 7.26 0.29 -7.93
N VAL A 75 7.90 1.36 -8.39
CA VAL A 75 8.56 2.36 -7.52
C VAL A 75 7.95 3.71 -7.83
N PHE A 76 7.44 4.39 -6.81
CA PHE A 76 6.88 5.73 -6.95
C PHE A 76 7.07 6.56 -5.69
N LYS A 77 7.01 7.89 -5.83
CA LYS A 77 7.08 8.81 -4.70
C LYS A 77 5.70 9.13 -4.15
N VAL A 78 5.61 9.25 -2.83
CA VAL A 78 4.42 9.77 -2.15
C VAL A 78 4.29 11.26 -2.45
N LYS A 79 3.08 11.68 -2.83
CA LYS A 79 2.76 13.08 -3.11
C LYS A 79 2.44 13.84 -1.84
#